data_AF-A0A8J8TBX2-F1
#
_entry.id   AF-A0A8J8TBX2-F1
#
_cell.length_a   1.000
_cell.length_b   1.000
_cell.length_c   1.000
_cell.angle_alpha   90.00
_cell.angle_beta   90.00
_cell.angle_gamma   90.00
#
_symmetry.space_group_name_H-M   'P 1'
#
loop_
_entity.id
_entity.type
_entity.pdbx_description
1 polymer ?
#
loop_
_entity_poly.entity_id
_entity_poly.type
_entity_poly.pdbx_seq_one_letter_code
_entity_poly.pdbx_strand_id
1 'polypeptide(L)'
;MVVASTFRSLKIYDILANLLPGLMLLIIIAATISVEEYFSGISTSLLVAGFFVVGFIIGHVIQGVASKLNGTPRLFGLVLSEMRNVEPYDPDGTFQALNPQIRDWFGFKRATTSDLNLTEVEEKFWSLARDEFELSDDFKNHGRLMQLVLSYLETVSAARALRFQSIHTFHRSMWGMWILSIPLIIAIQIGGHYNILATRSLSVFILVGSVSLLGIRVFGERKEKFNKKVVEYAIVDFYVQQKSQ
;
A
#
# COMPACT_ATOMS: atom_id res chain seq x y z
N MET A 1 -0.86 32.13 -0.71
CA MET A 1 0.55 32.04 -0.26
C MET A 1 0.75 30.98 0.83
N VAL A 2 -0.14 30.87 1.83
CA VAL A 2 -0.09 29.85 2.90
C VAL A 2 -0.27 28.41 2.41
N VAL A 3 -1.14 28.16 1.42
CA VAL A 3 -1.33 26.81 0.86
C VAL A 3 -0.02 26.27 0.24
N ALA A 4 0.71 27.10 -0.50
CA ALA A 4 1.97 26.71 -1.13
C ALA A 4 3.10 26.44 -0.13
N SER A 5 3.10 27.08 1.05
CA SER A 5 4.06 26.77 2.12
C SER A 5 3.73 25.45 2.83
N THR A 6 2.46 25.12 3.00
CA THR A 6 2.02 23.85 3.61
C THR A 6 2.29 22.64 2.71
N PHE A 7 2.17 22.79 1.38
CA PHE A 7 2.59 21.74 0.45
C PHE A 7 4.11 21.50 0.44
N ARG A 8 4.91 22.49 0.85
CA ARG A 8 6.37 22.40 0.92
C ARG A 8 6.86 21.52 2.09
N SER A 9 6.04 21.32 3.12
CA SER A 9 6.35 20.42 4.24
C SER A 9 5.88 18.98 4.01
N LEU A 10 5.08 18.71 2.97
CA LEU A 10 4.65 17.36 2.64
C LEU A 10 5.82 16.59 2.05
N LYS A 11 6.16 15.46 2.65
CA LYS A 11 7.13 14.55 2.05
C LYS A 11 6.49 13.93 0.81
N ILE A 12 7.31 13.50 -0.15
CA ILE A 12 6.82 12.83 -1.36
C ILE A 12 5.94 11.62 -1.04
N TYR A 13 6.18 11.00 0.12
CA TYR A 13 5.40 9.93 0.72
C TYR A 13 3.95 10.34 1.01
N ASP A 14 3.74 11.51 1.62
CA ASP A 14 2.40 11.99 1.98
C ASP A 14 1.58 12.28 0.72
N ILE A 15 2.25 12.75 -0.33
CA ILE A 15 1.62 13.01 -1.63
C ILE A 15 1.24 11.69 -2.30
N LEU A 16 2.18 10.75 -2.43
CA LEU A 16 1.95 9.51 -3.17
C LEU A 16 1.04 8.55 -2.40
N ALA A 17 1.32 8.28 -1.13
CA ALA A 17 0.61 7.26 -0.37
C ALA A 17 -0.76 7.70 0.15
N ASN A 18 -0.98 9.01 0.32
CA ASN A 18 -2.21 9.54 0.93
C ASN A 18 -2.96 10.43 -0.05
N LEU A 19 -2.36 11.55 -0.47
CA LEU A 19 -3.07 12.53 -1.28
C LEU A 19 -3.60 11.92 -2.59
N LEU A 20 -2.74 11.29 -3.38
CA LEU A 20 -3.12 10.81 -4.72
C LEU A 20 -4.25 9.75 -4.69
N PRO A 21 -4.20 8.70 -3.85
CA PRO A 21 -5.32 7.76 -3.70
C PRO A 21 -6.62 8.44 -3.27
N GLY A 22 -6.58 9.38 -2.33
CA GLY A 22 -7.78 10.06 -1.87
C GLY A 22 -8.38 10.98 -2.93
N LEU A 23 -7.56 11.72 -3.67
CA LEU A 23 -8.01 12.50 -4.84
C LEU A 23 -8.63 11.59 -5.90
N MET A 24 -8.03 10.43 -6.16
CA MET A 24 -8.57 9.48 -7.14
C MET A 24 -9.96 8.97 -6.73
N LEU A 25 -10.17 8.67 -5.44
CA LEU A 25 -11.50 8.28 -4.95
C LEU A 25 -12.51 9.42 -5.10
N LEU A 26 -12.11 10.66 -4.82
CA LEU A 26 -12.97 11.83 -5.05
C LEU A 26 -13.30 12.02 -6.53
N ILE A 27 -12.35 11.76 -7.45
CA ILE A 27 -12.63 11.77 -8.90
C ILE A 27 -13.67 10.71 -9.24
N ILE A 28 -13.57 9.50 -8.69
CA ILE A 28 -14.57 8.42 -8.89
C ILE A 28 -15.95 8.87 -8.40
N ILE A 29 -16.03 9.52 -7.24
CA ILE A 29 -17.28 10.07 -6.71
C ILE A 29 -17.83 11.14 -7.65
N ALA A 30 -17.00 12.10 -8.05
CA ALA A 30 -17.41 13.17 -8.96
C ALA A 30 -17.80 12.67 -10.36
N ALA A 31 -17.23 11.56 -10.80
CA ALA A 31 -17.59 10.90 -12.04
C ALA A 31 -18.94 10.17 -11.95
N THR A 32 -19.36 9.72 -10.77
CA THR A 32 -20.59 8.91 -10.57
C THR A 32 -21.77 9.72 -10.07
N ILE A 33 -21.53 10.85 -9.41
CA ILE A 33 -22.53 11.80 -8.92
C ILE A 33 -22.57 13.05 -9.82
N SER A 34 -23.75 13.63 -10.03
CA SER A 34 -23.91 14.95 -10.66
C SER A 34 -23.52 16.06 -9.68
N VAL A 35 -22.22 16.18 -9.40
CA VAL A 35 -21.70 17.11 -8.39
C VAL A 35 -22.03 18.58 -8.66
N GLU A 36 -22.32 18.96 -9.91
CA GLU A 36 -22.67 20.33 -10.28
C GLU A 36 -23.97 20.80 -9.60
N GLU A 37 -24.88 19.86 -9.31
CA GLU A 37 -26.16 20.14 -8.64
C GLU A 37 -25.96 20.56 -7.17
N TYR A 38 -24.88 20.09 -6.55
CA TYR A 38 -24.61 20.30 -5.12
C TYR A 38 -23.71 21.49 -4.83
N PHE A 39 -22.92 21.94 -5.82
CA PHE A 39 -21.91 22.97 -5.62
C PHE A 39 -22.23 24.31 -6.26
N SER A 40 -23.49 24.50 -6.69
CA SER A 40 -23.97 25.80 -7.14
C SER A 40 -23.76 26.85 -6.03
N GLY A 41 -23.07 27.94 -6.35
CA GLY A 41 -22.79 29.04 -5.40
C GLY A 41 -21.48 28.92 -4.60
N ILE A 42 -20.72 27.83 -4.71
CA ILE A 42 -19.38 27.74 -4.09
C ILE A 42 -18.32 28.25 -5.06
N SER A 43 -17.40 29.10 -4.59
CA SER A 43 -16.28 29.57 -5.41
C SER A 43 -15.38 28.40 -5.85
N THR A 44 -14.92 28.42 -7.09
CA THR A 44 -14.02 27.40 -7.65
C THR A 44 -12.76 27.23 -6.79
N SER A 45 -12.20 28.33 -6.28
CA SER A 45 -11.01 28.29 -5.42
C SER A 45 -11.25 27.53 -4.12
N LEU A 46 -12.43 27.70 -3.50
CA LEU A 46 -12.80 26.98 -2.28
C LEU A 46 -13.08 25.49 -2.57
N LEU A 47 -13.71 25.18 -3.70
CA LEU A 47 -13.93 23.80 -4.14
C LEU A 47 -12.60 23.06 -4.37
N VAL A 48 -11.65 23.68 -5.07
CA VAL A 48 -10.33 23.10 -5.31
C VAL A 48 -9.59 22.89 -3.98
N ALA A 49 -9.58 23.89 -3.09
CA ALA A 49 -8.94 23.74 -1.78
C ALA A 49 -9.59 22.62 -0.95
N GLY A 50 -10.93 22.56 -0.91
CA GLY A 50 -11.68 21.51 -0.24
C GLY A 50 -11.38 20.13 -0.83
N PHE A 51 -11.30 20.02 -2.15
CA PHE A 51 -10.97 18.78 -2.86
C PHE A 51 -9.59 18.23 -2.43
N PHE A 52 -8.58 19.09 -2.34
CA PHE A 52 -7.25 18.68 -1.86
C PHE A 52 -7.25 18.27 -0.39
N VAL A 53 -7.90 19.02 0.49
CA VAL A 53 -7.95 18.73 1.93
C VAL A 53 -8.72 17.43 2.21
N VAL A 54 -9.93 17.31 1.65
CA VAL A 54 -10.76 16.11 1.81
C VAL A 54 -10.07 14.91 1.17
N GLY A 55 -9.45 15.09 0.00
CA GLY A 55 -8.66 14.04 -0.64
C GLY A 55 -7.52 13.55 0.25
N PHE A 56 -6.78 14.46 0.88
CA PHE A 56 -5.71 14.09 1.81
C PHE A 56 -6.21 13.27 3.01
N ILE A 57 -7.33 13.66 3.61
CA ILE A 57 -7.95 12.96 4.75
C ILE A 57 -8.42 11.56 4.31
N ILE A 58 -9.18 11.48 3.21
CA ILE A 58 -9.64 10.20 2.64
C ILE A 58 -8.44 9.29 2.33
N GLY A 59 -7.35 9.87 1.83
CA GLY A 59 -6.08 9.18 1.62
C GLY A 59 -5.56 8.41 2.82
N HIS A 60 -5.56 9.04 4.01
CA HIS A 60 -5.14 8.39 5.25
C HIS A 60 -6.07 7.25 5.64
N VAL A 61 -7.38 7.44 5.46
CA VAL A 61 -8.37 6.39 5.71
C VAL A 61 -8.13 5.19 4.78
N ILE A 62 -7.92 5.45 3.49
CA ILE A 62 -7.58 4.43 2.49
C ILE A 62 -6.31 3.70 2.90
N GLN A 63 -5.26 4.41 3.32
CA GLN A 63 -4.00 3.79 3.73
C GLN A 63 -4.20 2.86 4.94
N GLY A 64 -4.99 3.29 5.93
CA GLY A 64 -5.34 2.49 7.11
C GLY A 64 -6.11 1.22 6.74
N VAL A 65 -7.14 1.34 5.90
CA VAL A 65 -7.90 0.19 5.38
C VAL A 65 -6.99 -0.72 4.57
N ALA A 66 -6.21 -0.19 3.64
CA ALA A 66 -5.29 -0.97 2.80
C ALA A 66 -4.26 -1.73 3.64
N SER A 67 -3.75 -1.13 4.71
CA SER A 67 -2.84 -1.80 5.64
C SER A 67 -3.53 -2.98 6.35
N LYS A 68 -4.78 -2.81 6.78
CA LYS A 68 -5.56 -3.89 7.42
C LYS A 68 -5.90 -5.00 6.43
N LEU A 69 -6.31 -4.65 5.21
CA LEU A 69 -6.63 -5.62 4.17
C LEU A 69 -5.40 -6.43 3.73
N ASN A 70 -4.22 -5.80 3.70
CA ASN A 70 -2.98 -6.47 3.33
C ASN A 70 -2.45 -7.44 4.40
N GLY A 71 -2.89 -7.28 5.65
CA GLY A 71 -2.43 -8.11 6.76
C GLY A 71 -1.00 -7.80 7.22
N THR A 72 -0.44 -8.70 8.02
CA THR A 72 0.90 -8.57 8.58
C THR A 72 1.99 -8.78 7.51
N PRO A 73 3.13 -8.07 7.59
CA PRO A 73 4.25 -8.28 6.69
C PRO A 73 4.81 -9.71 6.81
N ARG A 74 4.50 -10.56 5.83
CA ARG A 74 4.86 -11.98 5.85
C ARG A 74 6.19 -12.29 5.16
N LEU A 75 6.46 -11.64 4.02
CA LEU A 75 7.56 -12.03 3.14
C LEU A 75 8.93 -11.98 3.82
N PHE A 76 9.21 -10.94 4.60
CA PHE A 76 10.45 -10.85 5.37
C PHE A 76 10.58 -11.96 6.41
N GLY A 77 9.48 -12.29 7.10
CA GLY A 77 9.46 -13.40 8.05
C GLY A 77 9.65 -14.76 7.40
N LEU A 78 9.07 -14.99 6.22
CA LEU A 78 9.32 -16.21 5.44
C LEU A 78 10.79 -16.35 5.04
N VAL A 79 11.39 -15.27 4.51
CA VAL A 79 12.80 -15.24 4.12
C VAL A 79 13.69 -15.55 5.32
N LEU A 80 13.41 -14.96 6.47
CA LEU A 80 14.15 -15.23 7.70
C LEU A 80 13.94 -16.63 8.25
N SER A 81 12.70 -17.16 8.22
CA SER A 81 12.43 -18.54 8.63
C SER A 81 13.21 -19.54 7.78
N GLU A 82 13.26 -19.30 6.46
CA GLU A 82 14.02 -20.13 5.52
C GLU A 82 15.53 -20.04 5.81
N MET A 83 16.09 -18.84 5.95
CA MET A 83 17.51 -18.65 6.31
C MET A 83 17.90 -19.35 7.62
N ARG A 84 16.98 -19.36 8.59
CA ARG A 84 17.21 -19.97 9.93
C ARG A 84 16.86 -21.46 9.99
N ASN A 85 16.32 -22.02 8.90
CA ASN A 85 15.80 -23.38 8.86
C ASN A 85 14.82 -23.66 10.02
N VAL A 86 13.90 -22.73 10.28
CA VAL A 86 12.85 -22.83 11.31
C VAL A 86 11.46 -22.87 10.66
N GLU A 87 10.44 -23.16 11.47
CA GLU A 87 9.06 -23.19 10.99
C GLU A 87 8.69 -21.87 10.24
N PRO A 88 8.09 -21.96 9.04
CA PRO A 88 7.74 -20.80 8.25
C PRO A 88 6.79 -19.84 8.98
N TYR A 89 7.16 -18.57 9.06
CA TYR A 89 6.24 -17.53 9.52
C TYR A 89 5.16 -17.27 8.44
N ASP A 90 3.99 -17.90 8.60
CA ASP A 90 2.81 -17.72 7.75
C ASP A 90 1.54 -17.42 8.58
N PRO A 91 1.37 -16.18 9.07
CA PRO A 91 0.15 -15.80 9.74
C PRO A 91 -1.06 -15.80 8.79
N ASP A 92 -2.22 -16.15 9.34
CA ASP A 92 -3.48 -16.12 8.59
C ASP A 92 -3.77 -14.72 8.03
N GLY A 93 -4.35 -14.69 6.83
CA GLY A 93 -4.53 -13.46 6.05
C GLY A 93 -6.01 -13.08 5.91
N THR A 94 -6.27 -11.79 5.72
CA THR A 94 -7.63 -11.21 5.66
C THR A 94 -8.57 -11.89 4.66
N PHE A 95 -8.04 -12.48 3.58
CA PHE A 95 -8.81 -13.12 2.51
C PHE A 95 -8.63 -14.64 2.45
N GLN A 96 -8.29 -15.28 3.56
CA GLN A 96 -8.10 -16.74 3.61
C GLN A 96 -9.37 -17.54 3.39
N ALA A 97 -10.53 -16.98 3.75
CA ALA A 97 -11.83 -17.57 3.47
C ALA A 97 -12.24 -17.48 1.98
N LEU A 98 -11.55 -16.67 1.17
CA LEU A 98 -11.82 -16.61 -0.27
C LEU A 98 -11.19 -17.81 -1.00
N ASN A 99 -11.85 -18.24 -2.07
CA ASN A 99 -11.28 -19.22 -2.99
C ASN A 99 -9.90 -18.74 -3.50
N PRO A 100 -8.88 -19.61 -3.57
CA PRO A 100 -7.54 -19.26 -4.04
C PRO A 100 -7.51 -18.49 -5.37
N GLN A 101 -8.35 -18.86 -6.35
CA GLN A 101 -8.38 -18.19 -7.66
C GLN A 101 -8.83 -16.73 -7.55
N ILE A 102 -9.85 -16.47 -6.72
CA ILE A 102 -10.39 -15.13 -6.49
C ILE A 102 -9.36 -14.30 -5.71
N ARG A 103 -8.77 -14.90 -4.68
CA ARG A 103 -7.73 -14.29 -3.86
C ARG A 103 -6.53 -13.86 -4.72
N ASP A 104 -6.04 -14.73 -5.58
CA ASP A 104 -4.92 -14.44 -6.48
C ASP A 104 -5.29 -13.34 -7.49
N TRP A 105 -6.52 -13.34 -8.00
CA TRP A 105 -7.03 -12.28 -8.89
C TRP A 105 -7.04 -10.90 -8.20
N PHE A 106 -7.39 -10.83 -6.91
CA PHE A 106 -7.29 -9.61 -6.09
C PHE A 106 -5.85 -9.16 -5.81
N GLY A 107 -4.84 -9.92 -6.27
CA GLY A 107 -3.43 -9.62 -6.03
C GLY A 107 -2.93 -10.09 -4.67
N PHE A 108 -3.58 -11.09 -4.07
CA PHE A 108 -3.11 -11.76 -2.84
C PHE A 108 -2.39 -13.06 -3.14
N LYS A 109 -1.45 -13.02 -4.08
CA LYS A 109 -0.58 -14.16 -4.32
C LYS A 109 0.38 -14.29 -3.13
N ARG A 110 0.12 -15.29 -2.27
CA ARG A 110 1.01 -15.61 -1.14
C ARG A 110 2.32 -16.15 -1.71
N ALA A 111 3.44 -15.50 -1.39
CA ALA A 111 4.76 -16.06 -1.65
C ALA A 111 4.94 -17.34 -0.83
N THR A 112 5.44 -18.39 -1.46
CA THR A 112 5.80 -19.65 -0.80
C THR A 112 7.31 -19.75 -0.63
N THR A 113 7.78 -20.67 0.21
CA THR A 113 9.22 -20.95 0.38
C THR A 113 9.90 -21.31 -0.95
N SER A 114 9.18 -22.02 -1.84
CA SER A 114 9.64 -22.32 -3.20
C SER A 114 9.85 -21.10 -4.11
N ASP A 115 9.30 -19.93 -3.78
CA ASP A 115 9.48 -18.68 -4.54
C ASP A 115 10.72 -17.88 -4.10
N LEU A 116 11.40 -18.36 -3.05
CA LEU A 116 12.59 -17.74 -2.47
C LEU A 116 13.85 -18.27 -3.16
N ASN A 117 14.63 -17.37 -3.75
CA ASN A 117 15.98 -17.67 -4.19
C ASN A 117 16.93 -17.06 -3.16
N LEU A 118 17.34 -17.86 -2.17
CA LEU A 118 18.36 -17.43 -1.23
C LEU A 118 19.73 -17.43 -1.94
N THR A 119 20.46 -16.32 -1.85
CA THR A 119 21.85 -16.25 -2.29
C THR A 119 22.76 -16.20 -1.06
N GLU A 120 24.08 -16.24 -1.28
CA GLU A 120 25.08 -16.16 -0.21
C GLU A 120 24.95 -14.88 0.64
N VAL A 121 24.37 -13.81 0.08
CA VAL A 121 24.11 -12.56 0.80
C VAL A 121 23.00 -12.76 1.84
N GLU A 122 21.91 -13.42 1.44
CA GLU A 122 20.79 -13.75 2.32
C GLU A 122 21.22 -14.67 3.46
N GLU A 123 22.06 -15.67 3.20
CA GLU A 123 22.53 -16.60 4.24
C GLU A 123 23.34 -15.89 5.35
N LYS A 124 24.12 -14.87 4.98
CA LYS A 124 24.94 -14.09 5.92
C LYS A 124 24.18 -12.98 6.63
N PHE A 125 22.99 -12.64 6.14
CA PHE A 125 22.19 -11.54 6.68
C PHE A 125 21.84 -11.75 8.16
N TRP A 126 21.37 -12.94 8.53
CA TRP A 126 20.92 -13.20 9.90
C TRP A 126 22.05 -13.03 10.92
N SER A 127 23.24 -13.57 10.66
CA SER A 127 24.36 -13.44 11.60
C SER A 127 24.76 -11.97 11.76
N LEU A 128 24.87 -11.23 10.66
CA LEU A 128 25.21 -9.81 10.70
C LEU A 128 24.15 -8.98 11.44
N ALA A 129 22.86 -9.23 11.17
CA ALA A 129 21.79 -8.50 11.82
C ALA A 129 21.66 -8.82 13.32
N ARG A 130 21.92 -10.09 13.70
CA ARG A 130 21.93 -10.50 15.11
C ARG A 130 23.05 -9.79 15.86
N ASP A 131 24.24 -9.77 15.29
CA ASP A 131 25.43 -9.20 15.92
C ASP A 131 25.30 -7.67 16.01
N GLU A 132 24.83 -6.99 14.96
CA GLU A 132 24.63 -5.53 14.92
C GLU A 132 23.57 -5.04 15.93
N PHE A 133 22.46 -5.77 16.07
CA PHE A 133 21.34 -5.36 16.94
C PHE A 133 21.31 -6.07 18.28
N GLU A 134 22.37 -6.81 18.64
CA GLU A 134 22.48 -7.59 19.88
C GLU A 134 21.26 -8.49 20.15
N LEU A 135 20.75 -9.15 19.11
CA LEU A 135 19.53 -9.96 19.22
C LEU A 135 19.82 -11.31 19.90
N SER A 136 18.88 -11.75 20.73
CA SER A 136 18.94 -13.08 21.32
C SER A 136 18.73 -14.19 20.28
N ASP A 137 19.30 -15.37 20.51
CA ASP A 137 19.16 -16.51 19.59
C ASP A 137 17.70 -16.98 19.44
N ASP A 138 16.87 -16.74 20.45
CA ASP A 138 15.44 -17.06 20.48
C ASP A 138 14.55 -15.93 19.93
N PHE A 139 15.13 -14.87 19.35
CA PHE A 139 14.36 -13.76 18.78
C PHE A 139 13.46 -14.26 17.63
N LYS A 140 12.14 -14.08 17.78
CA LYS A 140 11.11 -14.55 16.81
C LYS A 140 10.32 -13.43 16.14
N ASN A 141 10.53 -12.17 16.55
CA ASN A 141 9.74 -11.05 16.04
C ASN A 141 10.31 -10.49 14.73
N HIS A 142 10.10 -11.22 13.63
CA HIS A 142 10.57 -10.83 12.29
C HIS A 142 10.12 -9.42 11.87
N GLY A 143 8.90 -9.01 12.24
CA GLY A 143 8.42 -7.66 11.97
C GLY A 143 9.24 -6.58 12.67
N ARG A 144 9.68 -6.83 13.91
CA ARG A 144 10.55 -5.93 14.66
C ARG A 144 11.96 -5.88 14.07
N LEU A 145 12.51 -7.00 13.63
CA LEU A 145 13.81 -6.99 12.93
C LEU A 145 13.75 -6.20 11.62
N MET A 146 12.67 -6.33 10.84
CA MET A 146 12.50 -5.49 9.63
C MET A 146 12.49 -4.00 9.98
N GLN A 147 11.83 -3.61 11.08
CA GLN A 147 11.82 -2.22 11.55
C GLN A 147 13.22 -1.74 11.94
N LEU A 148 14.00 -2.57 12.64
CA LEU A 148 15.37 -2.24 13.03
C LEU A 148 16.26 -2.04 11.80
N VAL A 149 16.21 -2.96 10.83
CA VAL A 149 16.96 -2.85 9.58
C VAL A 149 16.57 -1.60 8.79
N LEU A 150 15.27 -1.35 8.63
CA LEU A 150 14.82 -0.15 7.92
C LEU A 150 15.26 1.13 8.66
N SER A 151 15.16 1.16 9.99
CA SER A 151 15.62 2.29 10.81
C SER A 151 17.13 2.50 10.70
N TYR A 152 17.91 1.43 10.63
CA TYR A 152 19.35 1.51 10.40
C TYR A 152 19.64 2.09 9.01
N LEU A 153 18.95 1.59 7.98
CA LEU A 153 19.10 2.07 6.60
C LEU A 153 18.65 3.52 6.40
N GLU A 154 17.74 4.04 7.22
CA GLU A 154 17.35 5.47 7.22
C GLU A 154 18.49 6.41 7.59
N THR A 155 19.51 5.93 8.32
CA THR A 155 20.68 6.74 8.68
C THR A 155 21.68 6.89 7.53
N VAL A 156 21.50 6.14 6.43
CA VAL A 156 22.43 6.09 5.29
C VAL A 156 21.84 6.85 4.09
N SER A 157 22.66 7.65 3.41
CA SER A 157 22.23 8.64 2.40
C SER A 157 21.64 8.06 1.09
N ALA A 158 21.61 6.73 0.91
CA ALA A 158 21.23 6.11 -0.35
C ALA A 158 20.53 4.73 -0.25
N ALA A 159 19.73 4.47 0.79
CA ALA A 159 19.01 3.19 0.88
C ALA A 159 17.95 3.05 -0.23
N ARG A 160 18.21 2.14 -1.18
CA ARG A 160 17.30 1.80 -2.29
C ARG A 160 16.04 1.14 -1.75
N ALA A 161 16.15 0.40 -0.65
CA ALA A 161 15.05 -0.18 0.09
C ALA A 161 13.96 0.85 0.44
N LEU A 162 14.32 2.03 0.93
CA LEU A 162 13.37 3.07 1.33
C LEU A 162 12.57 3.63 0.14
N ARG A 163 13.21 3.76 -1.02
CA ARG A 163 12.54 4.17 -2.26
C ARG A 163 11.52 3.12 -2.69
N PHE A 164 11.90 1.84 -2.66
CA PHE A 164 10.96 0.77 -2.94
C PHE A 164 9.85 0.68 -1.91
N GLN A 165 10.11 1.04 -0.65
CA GLN A 165 9.09 1.08 0.40
C GLN A 165 8.08 2.19 0.14
N SER A 166 8.50 3.37 -0.33
CA SER A 166 7.59 4.44 -0.77
C SER A 166 6.71 3.94 -1.91
N ILE A 167 7.32 3.32 -2.92
CA ILE A 167 6.61 2.82 -4.11
C ILE A 167 5.63 1.71 -3.73
N HIS A 168 6.03 0.77 -2.88
CA HIS A 168 5.16 -0.28 -2.36
C HIS A 168 3.96 0.33 -1.61
N THR A 169 4.21 1.29 -0.72
CA THR A 169 3.16 1.97 0.05
C THR A 169 2.17 2.69 -0.87
N PHE A 170 2.66 3.38 -1.89
CA PHE A 170 1.81 3.99 -2.92
C PHE A 170 0.90 2.97 -3.62
N HIS A 171 1.49 1.88 -4.15
CA HIS A 171 0.71 0.85 -4.84
C HIS A 171 -0.30 0.17 -3.91
N ARG A 172 0.06 -0.02 -2.64
CA ARG A 172 -0.84 -0.55 -1.62
C ARG A 172 -2.03 0.38 -1.37
N SER A 173 -1.80 1.69 -1.23
CA SER A 173 -2.89 2.65 -1.06
C SER A 173 -3.79 2.74 -2.30
N MET A 174 -3.22 2.76 -3.51
CA MET A 174 -4.00 2.74 -4.75
C MET A 174 -4.83 1.47 -4.90
N TRP A 175 -4.26 0.32 -4.57
CA TRP A 175 -4.98 -0.94 -4.57
C TRP A 175 -6.16 -0.92 -3.58
N GLY A 176 -5.94 -0.44 -2.35
CA GLY A 176 -7.00 -0.27 -1.36
C GLY A 176 -8.08 0.72 -1.80
N MET A 177 -7.69 1.80 -2.47
CA MET A 177 -8.63 2.77 -3.06
C MET A 177 -9.54 2.10 -4.09
N TRP A 178 -8.99 1.31 -5.00
CA TRP A 178 -9.78 0.61 -6.01
C TRP A 178 -10.73 -0.41 -5.39
N ILE A 179 -10.32 -1.12 -4.34
CA ILE A 179 -11.22 -2.00 -3.57
C ILE A 179 -12.36 -1.21 -2.95
N LEU A 180 -12.06 -0.08 -2.30
CA LEU A 180 -13.06 0.76 -1.66
C LEU A 180 -14.00 1.44 -2.65
N SER A 181 -13.56 1.65 -3.89
CA SER A 181 -14.41 2.24 -4.93
C SER A 181 -15.60 1.34 -5.30
N ILE A 182 -15.46 0.01 -5.26
CA ILE A 182 -16.55 -0.92 -5.62
C ILE A 182 -17.78 -0.79 -4.71
N PRO A 183 -17.68 -0.96 -3.37
CA PRO A 183 -18.84 -0.80 -2.49
C PRO A 183 -19.37 0.63 -2.52
N LEU A 184 -18.51 1.63 -2.74
CA LEU A 184 -18.92 3.03 -2.89
C LEU A 184 -19.78 3.25 -4.14
N ILE A 185 -19.36 2.75 -5.30
CA ILE A 185 -20.13 2.82 -6.55
C ILE A 185 -21.50 2.15 -6.37
N ILE A 186 -21.55 0.99 -5.72
CA ILE A 186 -22.80 0.28 -5.41
C ILE A 186 -23.68 1.14 -4.49
N ALA A 187 -23.13 1.71 -3.43
CA ALA A 187 -23.87 2.56 -2.50
C ALA A 187 -24.44 3.81 -3.18
N ILE A 188 -23.67 4.46 -4.07
CA ILE A 188 -24.12 5.60 -4.86
C ILE A 188 -25.27 5.19 -5.78
N GLN A 189 -25.16 4.05 -6.47
CA GLN A 189 -26.21 3.56 -7.36
C GLN A 189 -27.51 3.27 -6.59
N ILE A 190 -27.41 2.67 -5.40
CA ILE A 190 -28.55 2.46 -4.50
C ILE A 190 -29.16 3.81 -4.09
N GLY A 191 -28.33 4.79 -3.71
CA GLY A 191 -28.78 6.14 -3.37
C GLY A 191 -29.51 6.84 -4.53
N GLY A 192 -29.04 6.65 -5.76
CA GLY A 192 -29.71 7.14 -6.97
C GLY A 192 -31.06 6.47 -7.21
N HIS A 193 -31.17 5.16 -6.99
CA HIS A 193 -32.44 4.44 -7.12
C HIS A 193 -33.53 4.97 -6.18
N TYR A 194 -33.15 5.39 -4.97
CA TYR A 194 -34.06 5.98 -3.98
C TYR A 194 -34.20 7.51 -4.09
N ASN A 195 -33.64 8.14 -5.14
CA ASN A 195 -33.61 9.61 -5.32
C ASN A 195 -32.97 10.38 -4.16
N ILE A 196 -32.06 9.75 -3.41
CA ILE A 196 -31.27 10.40 -2.34
C ILE A 196 -30.11 11.19 -2.96
N LEU A 197 -29.54 10.66 -4.05
CA LEU A 197 -28.39 11.23 -4.75
C LEU A 197 -28.72 11.44 -6.23
N ALA A 198 -28.29 12.57 -6.78
CA ALA A 198 -28.30 12.80 -8.22
C ALA A 198 -27.13 12.02 -8.85
N THR A 199 -27.44 10.91 -9.50
CA THR A 199 -26.42 10.02 -10.08
C THR A 199 -26.33 10.17 -11.59
N ARG A 200 -25.15 9.88 -12.15
CA ARG A 200 -24.95 9.77 -13.59
C ARG A 200 -25.64 8.53 -14.18
N SER A 201 -25.58 8.41 -15.52
CA SER A 201 -26.18 7.28 -16.23
C SER A 201 -25.54 5.93 -15.86
N LEU A 202 -26.31 4.85 -15.99
CA LEU A 202 -25.83 3.49 -15.73
C LEU A 202 -24.56 3.12 -16.53
N SER A 203 -24.41 3.64 -17.75
CA SER A 203 -23.20 3.45 -18.56
C SER A 203 -21.93 3.98 -17.89
N VAL A 204 -22.02 5.10 -17.17
CA VAL A 204 -20.90 5.67 -16.40
C VAL A 204 -20.56 4.75 -15.24
N PHE A 205 -21.55 4.21 -14.53
CA PHE A 205 -21.32 3.24 -13.45
C PHE A 205 -20.62 1.98 -13.95
N ILE A 206 -21.04 1.44 -15.08
CA ILE A 206 -20.41 0.25 -15.70
C ILE A 206 -18.96 0.56 -16.09
N LEU A 207 -18.71 1.72 -16.71
CA LEU A 207 -17.35 2.12 -17.10
C LEU A 207 -16.45 2.29 -15.88
N VAL A 208 -16.89 3.07 -14.89
CA VAL A 208 -16.12 3.33 -13.67
C VAL A 208 -15.89 2.04 -12.89
N GLY A 209 -16.92 1.19 -12.75
CA GLY A 209 -16.79 -0.13 -12.12
C GLY A 209 -15.79 -1.04 -12.85
N SER A 210 -15.79 -1.03 -14.18
CA SER A 210 -14.83 -1.81 -14.98
C SER A 210 -13.39 -1.31 -14.78
N VAL A 211 -13.19 0.01 -14.79
CA VAL A 211 -11.89 0.63 -14.48
C VAL A 211 -11.44 0.29 -13.07
N SER A 212 -12.36 0.29 -12.09
CA SER A 212 -12.07 -0.11 -10.72
C SER A 212 -11.61 -1.55 -10.60
N LEU A 213 -12.28 -2.49 -11.27
CA LEU A 213 -11.86 -3.90 -11.27
C LEU A 213 -10.48 -4.09 -11.90
N LEU A 214 -10.19 -3.39 -13.00
CA LEU A 214 -8.86 -3.39 -13.62
C LEU A 214 -7.81 -2.79 -12.68
N GLY A 215 -8.15 -1.70 -12.00
CA GLY A 215 -7.30 -1.04 -11.00
C GLY A 215 -6.95 -1.97 -9.84
N ILE A 216 -7.92 -2.70 -9.30
CA ILE A 216 -7.70 -3.72 -8.26
C ILE A 216 -6.64 -4.73 -8.73
N ARG A 217 -6.81 -5.30 -9.92
CA ARG A 217 -5.86 -6.29 -10.44
C ARG A 217 -4.46 -5.72 -10.63
N VAL A 218 -4.35 -4.60 -11.36
CA VAL A 218 -3.07 -4.00 -11.74
C VAL A 218 -2.29 -3.57 -10.51
N PHE A 219 -2.93 -2.86 -9.58
CA PHE A 219 -2.25 -2.39 -8.37
C PHE A 219 -2.00 -3.51 -7.36
N GLY A 220 -2.81 -4.58 -7.38
CA GLY A 220 -2.59 -5.78 -6.59
C GLY A 220 -1.31 -6.51 -6.98
N GLU A 221 -1.12 -6.80 -8.28
CA GLU A 221 0.10 -7.41 -8.81
C GLU A 221 1.34 -6.53 -8.56
N ARG A 222 1.20 -5.22 -8.74
CA ARG A 222 2.30 -4.27 -8.53
C ARG A 222 2.71 -4.16 -7.06
N LYS A 223 1.73 -4.12 -6.14
CA LYS A 223 1.99 -4.11 -4.69
C LYS A 223 2.88 -5.29 -4.30
N GLU A 224 2.53 -6.51 -4.70
CA GLU A 224 3.34 -7.70 -4.38
C GLU A 224 4.73 -7.67 -5.00
N LYS A 225 4.83 -7.26 -6.26
CA LYS A 225 6.14 -7.09 -6.93
C LYS A 225 7.05 -6.15 -6.14
N PHE A 226 6.52 -5.02 -5.68
CA PHE A 226 7.32 -4.05 -4.93
C PHE A 226 7.57 -4.48 -3.49
N ASN A 227 6.65 -5.21 -2.85
CA ASN A 227 6.88 -5.81 -1.55
C ASN A 227 8.12 -6.75 -1.58
N LYS A 228 8.24 -7.58 -2.63
CA LYS A 228 9.43 -8.42 -2.85
C LYS A 228 10.70 -7.60 -2.99
N LYS A 229 10.67 -6.53 -3.79
CA LYS A 229 11.83 -5.64 -3.97
C LYS A 229 12.22 -4.91 -2.68
N VAL A 230 11.26 -4.52 -1.84
CA VAL A 230 11.56 -3.91 -0.53
C VAL A 230 12.38 -4.87 0.33
N VAL A 231 11.95 -6.12 0.43
CA VAL A 231 12.64 -7.14 1.25
C VAL A 231 14.03 -7.46 0.69
N GLU A 232 14.13 -7.74 -0.61
CA GLU A 232 15.42 -8.03 -1.28
C GLU A 232 16.42 -6.90 -1.06
N TYR A 233 16.02 -5.65 -1.33
CA TYR A 233 16.93 -4.52 -1.20
C TYR A 233 17.19 -4.13 0.25
N ALA A 234 16.29 -4.38 1.18
CA ALA A 234 16.59 -4.16 2.61
C ALA A 234 17.72 -5.07 3.08
N ILE A 235 17.71 -6.34 2.67
CA ILE A 235 18.77 -7.30 2.99
C ILE A 235 20.10 -6.91 2.32
N VAL A 236 20.06 -6.62 1.01
CA VAL A 236 21.26 -6.26 0.25
C VAL A 236 21.86 -4.94 0.73
N ASP A 237 21.05 -3.90 0.93
CA ASP A 237 21.53 -2.60 1.40
C ASP A 237 22.14 -2.73 2.81
N PHE A 238 21.53 -3.54 3.69
CA PHE A 238 22.07 -3.82 5.02
C PHE A 238 23.42 -4.54 4.96
N TYR A 239 23.52 -5.59 4.13
CA TYR A 239 24.77 -6.34 3.95
C TYR A 239 25.90 -5.46 3.41
N VAL A 240 25.63 -4.66 2.38
CA VAL A 240 26.63 -3.77 1.78
C VAL A 240 27.11 -2.74 2.79
N GLN A 241 26.20 -2.19 3.60
CA GLN A 241 26.54 -1.20 4.61
C GLN A 241 27.45 -1.80 5.70
N GLN A 242 27.10 -2.98 6.21
CA GLN A 242 27.89 -3.70 7.21
C GLN A 242 29.31 -4.05 6.71
N LYS A 243 29.44 -4.40 5.43
CA LYS A 243 30.75 -4.68 4.81
C LYS A 243 31.61 -3.45 4.52
N SER A 244 31.00 -2.27 4.54
CA SER A 244 31.69 -1.00 4.26
C SER A 244 32.21 -0.28 5.51
N GLN A 245 31.86 -0.78 6.69
CA GLN A 245 32.38 -0.35 8.00
C GLN A 245 33.64 -1.13 8.35
#